data_AF-A0A1X7N9R0-F1
#
_entry.id   AF-A0A1X7N9R0-F1
#
_cell.length_a   1.000
_cell.length_b   1.000
_cell.length_c   1.000
_cell.angle_alpha   90.00
_cell.angle_beta   90.00
_cell.angle_gamma   90.00
#
_symmetry.space_group_name_H-M   'P 1'
#
loop_
_entity.id
_entity.type
_entity.pdbx_description
1 polymer ?
#
loop_
_entity_poly.entity_id
_entity_poly.type
_entity_poly.pdbx_seq_one_letter_code
_entity_poly.pdbx_strand_id
1 'polypeptide(L)'
;MATLTIRNIPDDVKHALRVKAAERGRSLEDALRQLLAIEAGRDAEPVSRIDADEIMRRAAALEDDEPTDSRYKYFTQKELSDAICGEYDDL
;
A
#
# COMPACT_ATOMS: atom_id res chain seq x y z
N MET A 1 -20.22 0.59 3.30
CA MET A 1 -19.72 -0.26 2.19
C MET A 1 -20.91 -0.94 1.54
N ALA A 2 -20.97 -0.97 0.21
CA ALA A 2 -21.95 -1.77 -0.51
C ALA A 2 -21.38 -3.17 -0.78
N THR A 3 -22.23 -4.20 -0.74
CA THR A 3 -21.85 -5.60 -1.00
C THR A 3 -22.52 -6.06 -2.29
N LEU A 4 -21.76 -6.67 -3.20
CA LEU A 4 -22.23 -7.24 -4.45
C LEU A 4 -21.99 -8.76 -4.46
N THR A 5 -23.03 -9.55 -4.73
CA THR A 5 -22.92 -11.01 -4.86
C THR A 5 -23.20 -11.42 -6.30
N ILE A 6 -22.21 -12.04 -6.95
CA ILE A 6 -22.35 -12.59 -8.30
C ILE A 6 -22.48 -14.12 -8.18
N ARG A 7 -23.55 -14.70 -8.71
CA ARG A 7 -23.84 -16.14 -8.66
C ARG A 7 -23.63 -16.80 -10.02
N ASN A 8 -23.45 -18.11 -10.03
CA ASN A 8 -23.35 -18.94 -11.24
C ASN A 8 -22.21 -18.51 -12.19
N ILE A 9 -21.05 -18.14 -11.64
CA ILE A 9 -19.84 -17.87 -12.44
C ILE A 9 -19.25 -19.22 -12.87
N PRO A 10 -18.92 -19.41 -14.17
CA PRO A 10 -18.21 -20.60 -14.61
C PRO A 10 -16.88 -20.78 -13.87
N ASP A 11 -16.54 -22.01 -13.49
CA ASP A 11 -15.33 -22.30 -12.72
C ASP A 11 -14.05 -21.84 -13.43
N ASP A 12 -13.98 -21.97 -14.76
CA ASP A 12 -12.87 -21.50 -15.58
C ASP A 12 -12.67 -19.98 -15.45
N VAL A 13 -13.76 -19.22 -15.44
CA VAL A 13 -13.73 -17.75 -15.31
C VAL A 13 -13.24 -17.37 -13.91
N LYS A 14 -13.76 -18.03 -12.87
CA LYS A 14 -13.31 -17.82 -11.48
C LYS A 14 -11.82 -18.13 -11.34
N HIS A 15 -11.34 -19.20 -11.96
CA HIS A 15 -9.93 -19.57 -11.91
C HIS A 15 -9.05 -18.54 -12.62
N ALA A 16 -9.41 -18.15 -13.84
CA ALA A 16 -8.68 -17.15 -14.61
C ALA A 16 -8.60 -15.80 -13.88
N LEU A 17 -9.69 -15.36 -13.24
CA LEU A 17 -9.69 -14.13 -12.44
C LEU A 17 -8.76 -14.23 -11.23
N ARG A 18 -8.72 -15.40 -10.57
CA ARG A 18 -7.84 -15.63 -9.42
C ARG A 18 -6.36 -15.59 -9.83
N VAL A 19 -6.01 -16.19 -10.97
CA VAL A 19 -4.64 -16.12 -11.51
C VAL A 19 -4.26 -14.67 -11.83
N LYS A 20 -5.11 -13.93 -12.55
CA LYS A 20 -4.88 -12.51 -12.86
C LYS A 20 -4.73 -11.62 -11.61
N ALA A 21 -5.43 -11.95 -10.53
CA ALA A 21 -5.30 -11.23 -9.26
C ALA A 21 -3.94 -11.53 -8.58
N ALA A 22 -3.55 -12.81 -8.57
CA ALA A 22 -2.28 -13.26 -7.99
C ALA A 22 -1.07 -12.67 -8.72
N GLU A 23 -1.11 -12.60 -10.05
CA GLU A 23 -0.06 -11.95 -10.87
C GLU A 23 0.18 -10.48 -10.48
N ARG A 24 -0.85 -9.81 -9.96
CA ARG A 24 -0.79 -8.41 -9.52
C ARG A 24 -0.51 -8.27 -8.02
N GLY A 25 -0.30 -9.37 -7.30
CA GLY A 25 -0.11 -9.38 -5.85
C GLY A 25 -1.35 -8.96 -5.06
N ARG A 26 -2.55 -9.14 -5.62
CA ARG A 26 -3.82 -8.69 -5.01
C ARG A 26 -4.75 -9.85 -4.71
N SER A 27 -5.66 -9.61 -3.76
CA SER A 27 -6.79 -10.52 -3.55
C SER A 27 -7.75 -10.46 -4.74
N LEU A 28 -8.49 -11.54 -4.96
CA LEU A 28 -9.49 -11.63 -6.02
C LEU A 28 -10.55 -10.54 -5.89
N GLU A 29 -11.01 -10.27 -4.66
CA GLU A 29 -11.99 -9.22 -4.38
C GLU A 29 -11.47 -7.83 -4.72
N ASP A 30 -10.23 -7.53 -4.36
CA ASP A 30 -9.63 -6.23 -4.65
C ASP A 30 -9.46 -6.00 -6.15
N ALA A 31 -9.00 -7.03 -6.87
CA ALA A 31 -8.89 -6.99 -8.33
C ALA A 31 -10.25 -6.78 -9.02
N LEU A 32 -11.31 -7.44 -8.52
CA LEU A 32 -12.68 -7.26 -9.02
C LEU A 32 -13.21 -5.85 -8.73
N ARG A 33 -12.95 -5.31 -7.54
CA ARG A 33 -13.33 -3.94 -7.18
C ARG A 33 -12.67 -2.92 -8.10
N GLN A 34 -11.38 -3.09 -8.41
CA GLN A 34 -10.69 -2.21 -9.36
C GLN A 34 -11.29 -2.31 -10.76
N LEU A 35 -11.54 -3.52 -11.24
CA LEU A 35 -12.13 -3.73 -12.57
C LEU A 35 -13.49 -3.06 -12.69
N LEU A 36 -14.35 -3.21 -11.67
CA LEU A 36 -15.67 -2.56 -11.64
C LEU A 36 -15.56 -1.04 -11.55
N ALA A 37 -14.57 -0.49 -10.85
CA ALA A 37 -14.36 0.96 -10.78
C ALA A 37 -13.94 1.53 -12.14
N ILE A 38 -12.97 0.88 -12.80
CA ILE A 38 -12.51 1.25 -14.14
C ILE A 38 -13.67 1.19 -15.15
N GLU A 39 -14.45 0.11 -15.14
CA GLU A 39 -15.59 -0.06 -16.05
C GLU A 39 -16.70 0.96 -15.77
N ALA A 40 -16.91 1.33 -14.51
CA ALA A 40 -17.85 2.37 -14.11
C ALA A 40 -17.38 3.79 -14.47
N GLY A 41 -16.21 3.95 -15.12
CA GLY A 41 -15.63 5.24 -15.45
C GLY A 41 -15.25 6.07 -14.22
N ARG A 42 -15.10 5.41 -13.06
CA ARG A 42 -14.49 6.05 -11.90
C ARG A 42 -13.00 5.76 -11.95
N ASP A 43 -12.19 6.80 -11.89
CA ASP A 43 -10.81 6.65 -11.47
C ASP A 43 -10.83 5.90 -10.15
N ALA A 44 -10.45 4.63 -10.17
CA ALA A 44 -10.30 3.83 -8.97
C ALA A 44 -9.37 4.64 -8.07
N GLU A 45 -9.84 5.09 -6.90
CA GLU A 45 -9.00 5.85 -5.96
C GLU A 45 -7.65 5.14 -5.90
N PRO A 46 -6.55 5.82 -6.24
CA PRO A 46 -5.27 5.16 -6.33
C PRO A 46 -4.95 4.66 -4.94
N VAL A 47 -5.08 3.34 -4.73
CA VAL A 47 -4.46 2.65 -3.60
C VAL A 47 -3.01 3.03 -3.70
N SER A 48 -2.55 3.88 -2.79
CA SER A 48 -1.26 4.57 -2.82
C SER A 48 -0.16 3.64 -3.33
N ARG A 49 0.06 3.66 -4.65
CA ARG A 49 1.19 3.03 -5.33
C ARG A 49 2.23 4.11 -5.37
N ILE A 50 2.77 4.48 -4.20
CA ILE A 50 3.97 5.29 -4.24
C ILE A 50 5.06 4.34 -4.73
N ASP A 51 5.50 4.58 -5.97
CA ASP A 51 6.65 3.92 -6.54
C ASP A 51 7.85 4.13 -5.61
N ALA A 52 8.77 3.15 -5.52
CA ALA A 52 9.96 3.29 -4.69
C ALA A 52 10.74 4.57 -5.07
N ASP A 53 10.77 4.94 -6.34
CA ASP A 53 11.40 6.18 -6.81
C ASP A 53 10.67 7.44 -6.29
N GLU A 54 9.34 7.40 -6.19
CA GLU A 54 8.54 8.50 -5.65
C GLU A 54 8.67 8.60 -4.12
N ILE A 55 8.79 7.45 -3.42
CA ILE A 55 9.10 7.42 -1.99
C ILE A 55 10.47 8.06 -1.76
N MET A 56 11.49 7.66 -2.52
CA MET A 56 12.85 8.18 -2.39
C MET A 56 12.92 9.67 -2.74
N ARG A 57 12.19 10.12 -3.78
CA ARG A 57 12.09 11.54 -4.13
C ARG A 57 11.48 12.37 -2.99
N ARG A 58 10.42 11.88 -2.36
CA ARG A 58 9.78 12.57 -1.22
C ARG A 58 10.66 12.54 0.01
N ALA A 59 11.34 11.42 0.28
CA ALA A 59 12.27 11.31 1.40
C ALA A 59 13.45 12.29 1.25
N ALA A 60 13.97 12.48 0.04
CA ALA A 60 15.02 13.47 -0.23
C ALA A 60 14.56 14.91 0.04
N ALA A 61 13.26 15.22 -0.13
CA ALA A 61 12.71 16.52 0.20
C ALA A 61 12.52 16.75 1.71
N LEU A 62 12.51 15.68 2.51
CA LEU A 62 12.37 15.72 3.97
C LEU A 62 13.72 15.83 4.70
N GLU A 63 14.85 15.76 3.99
CA GLU A 63 16.19 15.80 4.59
C GLU A 63 16.48 17.14 5.30
N ASP A 64 15.80 18.21 4.88
CA ASP A 64 15.95 19.57 5.45
C ASP A 64 14.87 19.95 6.48
N ASP A 65 13.84 19.13 6.69
CA ASP A 65 12.76 19.44 7.62
C ASP A 65 13.20 19.16 9.07
N GLU A 66 12.96 20.13 9.98
CA GLU A 66 13.17 19.87 11.40
C GLU A 66 12.25 18.72 11.87
N PRO A 67 12.76 17.76 12.66
CA PRO A 67 11.95 16.66 13.13
C PRO A 67 10.76 17.19 13.93
N THR A 68 9.57 16.72 13.56
CA THR A 68 8.29 17.11 14.16
C THR A 68 8.27 16.94 15.68
N ASP A 69 9.03 15.98 16.20
CA ASP A 69 9.22 15.76 17.62
C ASP A 69 10.62 16.21 18.06
N SER A 70 10.65 17.22 18.93
CA SER A 70 11.87 17.83 19.45
C SER A 70 12.77 16.86 20.22
N ARG A 71 12.25 15.71 20.69
CA ARG A 71 13.05 14.67 21.36
C ARG A 71 14.18 14.14 20.48
N TYR A 72 13.97 14.16 19.16
CA TYR A 72 14.89 13.60 18.17
C TYR A 72 15.76 14.66 17.48
N LYS A 73 15.63 15.93 17.87
CA LYS A 73 16.29 17.09 17.21
C LYS A 73 17.82 17.00 17.15
N TYR A 74 18.43 16.30 18.09
CA TYR A 74 19.89 16.19 18.21
C TYR A 74 20.40 14.77 18.05
N PHE A 75 19.53 13.83 17.68
CA PHE A 75 19.95 12.45 17.51
C PHE A 75 20.68 12.33 16.19
N THR A 76 21.83 11.68 16.23
CA THR A 76 22.49 11.20 15.02
C THR A 76 21.64 10.12 14.35
N GLN A 77 21.85 9.87 13.06
CA GLN A 77 21.14 8.84 12.30
C GLN A 77 21.18 7.46 12.99
N LYS A 78 22.30 7.13 13.63
CA LYS A 78 22.46 5.88 14.39
C LYS A 78 21.61 5.87 15.67
N GLU A 79 21.64 6.95 16.45
CA GLU A 79 20.86 7.05 17.69
C GLU A 79 19.34 7.04 17.40
N LEU A 80 18.91 7.63 16.28
CA LEU A 80 17.54 7.51 15.79
C LEU A 80 17.18 6.05 15.48
N SER A 81 18.05 5.36 14.74
CA SER A 81 17.84 3.96 14.38
C SER A 81 17.74 3.07 15.62
N ASP A 82 18.65 3.24 16.58
CA ASP A 82 18.67 2.44 17.81
C ASP A 82 17.43 2.70 18.68
N ALA A 83 16.96 3.96 18.77
CA ALA A 83 15.77 4.32 19.54
C ALA A 83 14.46 3.80 18.92
N ILE A 84 14.36 3.78 17.58
CA ILE A 84 13.18 3.29 16.87
C ILE A 84 13.15 1.76 16.85
N CYS A 85 14.30 1.11 16.66
CA CYS A 85 14.39 -0.35 16.61
C CYS A 85 14.34 -1.00 18.00
N GLY A 86 14.81 -0.32 19.05
CA GLY A 86 14.84 -0.84 20.42
C GLY A 86 13.47 -1.00 21.09
N GLU A 87 12.40 -0.43 20.52
CA GLU A 87 11.03 -0.60 21.04
C GLU A 87 10.41 -1.98 20.71
N TYR A 88 11.10 -2.87 19.98
CA TYR A 88 10.61 -4.18 19.56
C TYR A 88 11.32 -5.39 20.19
N ASP A 89 12.16 -5.20 21.23
CA ASP A 89 12.84 -6.32 21.91
C ASP A 89 12.03 -6.97 23.06
N ASP A 90 10.84 -6.45 23.38
CA ASP A 90 9.96 -6.95 24.46
C ASP A 90 8.57 -7.46 23.95
N LEU A 91 8.55 -8.29 22.90
CA LEU A 91 7.35 -9.04 22.48
C LEU A 91 7.63 -10.52 22.18
#